data_AF-A0A662ASW9-F1
#
_entry.id   AF-A0A662ASW9-F1
#
_cell.length_a   1.000
_cell.length_b   1.000
_cell.length_c   1.000
_cell.angle_alpha   90.00
_cell.angle_beta   90.00
_cell.angle_gamma   90.00
#
_symmetry.space_group_name_H-M   'P 1'
#
loop_
_entity.id
_entity.type
_entity.pdbx_description
1 polymer ?
#
loop_
_entity_poly.entity_id
_entity_poly.type
_entity_poly.pdbx_seq_one_letter_code
_entity_poly.pdbx_strand_id
1 'polypeptide(L)'
;MTFTEIYHSVIPFWGLEIDFSDGEFIDFSDDEPGFSSDLFAALWNRVEKEVGYNNSYNELMVWTMYQIFHHHAKTLFEEKIYYLSPQEVDMWKIEEQYFLNLSEAIWKKELADYERI
;
A
#
# COMPACT_ATOMS: atom_id res chain seq x y z
N MET A 1 -14.38 13.65 3.41
CA MET A 1 -14.37 12.23 3.01
C MET A 1 -13.70 11.44 4.12
N THR A 2 -14.28 10.32 4.53
CA THR A 2 -13.77 9.55 5.67
C THR A 2 -12.72 8.53 5.25
N PHE A 3 -11.82 8.16 6.16
CA PHE A 3 -10.87 7.06 5.91
C PHE A 3 -11.57 5.77 5.46
N THR A 4 -12.63 5.37 6.17
CA THR A 4 -13.40 4.15 5.90
C THR A 4 -13.91 4.10 4.46
N GLU A 5 -14.46 5.20 3.95
CA GLU A 5 -14.97 5.29 2.58
C GLU A 5 -13.83 5.11 1.56
N ILE A 6 -12.70 5.78 1.78
CA ILE A 6 -11.54 5.71 0.90
C ILE A 6 -10.97 4.29 0.91
N TYR A 7 -10.73 3.73 2.10
CA TYR A 7 -10.22 2.38 2.30
C TYR A 7 -11.08 1.33 1.59
N HIS A 8 -12.40 1.34 1.83
CA HIS A 8 -13.31 0.38 1.20
C HIS A 8 -13.46 0.56 -0.31
N SER A 9 -13.19 1.75 -0.83
CA SER A 9 -13.16 1.98 -2.28
C SER A 9 -11.91 1.41 -2.96
N VAL A 10 -10.80 1.21 -2.22
CA VAL A 10 -9.51 0.79 -2.79
C VAL A 10 -9.15 -0.66 -2.45
N ILE A 11 -9.39 -1.13 -1.21
CA ILE A 11 -8.96 -2.47 -0.77
C ILE A 11 -9.42 -3.62 -1.69
N PRO A 12 -10.63 -3.62 -2.30
CA PRO A 12 -11.06 -4.74 -3.14
C PRO A 12 -10.18 -4.95 -4.39
N PHE A 13 -9.51 -3.91 -4.86
CA PHE A 13 -8.67 -3.95 -6.07
C PHE A 13 -7.34 -4.68 -5.86
N TRP A 14 -6.91 -4.81 -4.59
CA TRP A 14 -5.74 -5.60 -4.21
C TRP A 14 -6.00 -7.11 -4.21
N GLY A 15 -7.25 -7.54 -4.35
CA GLY A 15 -7.63 -8.95 -4.38
C GLY A 15 -7.67 -9.60 -3.00
N LEU A 16 -7.80 -10.93 -2.99
CA LEU A 16 -7.81 -11.74 -1.77
C LEU A 16 -6.40 -12.08 -1.30
N GLU A 17 -5.46 -12.20 -2.25
CA GLU A 17 -4.07 -12.55 -2.02
C GLU A 17 -3.18 -11.71 -2.94
N ILE A 18 -2.09 -11.19 -2.38
CA ILE A 18 -1.00 -10.56 -3.12
C ILE A 18 0.11 -11.61 -3.20
N ASP A 19 0.41 -12.04 -4.42
CA ASP A 19 1.51 -12.96 -4.72
C ASP A 19 2.82 -12.17 -4.91
N PHE A 20 3.87 -12.60 -4.19
CA PHE A 20 5.24 -12.10 -4.31
C PHE A 20 6.25 -13.25 -4.28
N SER A 21 5.86 -14.40 -4.82
CA SER A 21 6.70 -15.61 -4.94
C SER A 21 7.92 -15.46 -5.83
N ASP A 22 7.89 -14.47 -6.73
CA ASP A 22 9.04 -14.03 -7.53
C ASP A 22 9.96 -13.05 -6.77
N GLY A 23 9.68 -12.83 -5.48
CA GLY A 23 10.42 -11.91 -4.64
C GLY A 23 11.92 -12.21 -4.57
N GLU A 24 12.73 -11.17 -4.51
CA GLU A 24 14.16 -11.28 -4.29
C GLU A 24 14.70 -10.18 -3.37
N PHE A 25 15.76 -10.51 -2.63
CA PHE A 25 16.53 -9.52 -1.87
C PHE A 25 17.61 -8.92 -2.76
N ILE A 26 17.60 -7.60 -2.87
CA ILE A 26 18.60 -6.84 -3.60
C ILE A 26 19.60 -6.27 -2.59
N ASP A 27 20.84 -6.74 -2.67
CA ASP A 27 21.93 -6.23 -1.84
C ASP A 27 22.40 -4.87 -2.38
N PHE A 28 22.18 -3.83 -1.59
CA PHE A 28 22.79 -2.54 -1.78
C PHE A 28 23.91 -2.47 -0.75
N SER A 29 25.15 -2.57 -1.24
CA SER A 29 26.39 -2.88 -0.52
C SER A 29 26.68 -2.18 0.83
N ASP A 30 25.87 -1.21 1.27
CA ASP A 30 26.01 -0.45 2.52
C ASP A 30 24.68 -0.23 3.29
N ASP A 31 23.55 -0.81 2.86
CA ASP A 31 22.21 -0.61 3.46
C ASP A 31 21.51 -1.94 3.79
N GLU A 32 20.36 -1.88 4.48
CA GLU A 32 19.48 -3.04 4.57
C GLU A 32 19.10 -3.53 3.16
N PRO A 33 19.12 -4.85 2.90
CA PRO A 33 18.75 -5.37 1.60
C PRO A 33 17.34 -4.93 1.24
N GLY A 34 17.19 -4.43 0.02
CA GLY A 34 15.90 -4.12 -0.57
C GLY A 34 15.15 -5.41 -0.88
N PHE A 35 13.84 -5.28 -0.99
CA PHE A 35 12.97 -6.35 -1.47
C PHE A 35 12.35 -5.89 -2.78
N SER A 36 12.28 -6.78 -3.76
CA SER A 36 11.67 -6.53 -5.07
C SER A 36 10.82 -7.73 -5.48
N SER A 37 9.69 -7.48 -6.11
CA SER A 37 8.80 -8.49 -6.72
C SER A 37 8.11 -7.85 -7.93
N ASP A 38 8.29 -8.43 -9.11
CA ASP A 38 7.67 -7.94 -10.34
C ASP A 38 6.16 -8.20 -10.35
N LEU A 39 5.72 -9.33 -9.79
CA LEU A 39 4.30 -9.66 -9.61
C LEU A 39 3.60 -8.61 -8.75
N PHE A 40 4.20 -8.23 -7.63
CA PHE A 40 3.64 -7.23 -6.75
C PHE A 40 3.67 -5.83 -7.39
N ALA A 41 4.79 -5.45 -8.01
CA ALA A 41 4.87 -4.18 -8.73
C ALA A 41 3.83 -4.08 -9.86
N ALA A 42 3.58 -5.17 -10.60
CA ALA A 42 2.55 -5.23 -11.63
C ALA A 42 1.14 -5.08 -11.04
N LEU A 43 0.87 -5.69 -9.88
CA LEU A 43 -0.40 -5.53 -9.17
C LEU A 43 -0.63 -4.07 -8.76
N TRP A 44 0.38 -3.43 -8.15
CA TRP A 44 0.28 -2.02 -7.76
C TRP A 44 -0.03 -1.12 -8.97
N ASN A 45 0.73 -1.26 -10.07
CA ASN A 45 0.49 -0.50 -11.30
C ASN A 45 -0.94 -0.68 -11.84
N ARG A 46 -1.49 -1.89 -11.75
CA ARG A 46 -2.88 -2.17 -12.14
C ARG A 46 -3.87 -1.45 -11.22
N VAL A 47 -3.70 -1.58 -9.90
CA VAL A 47 -4.59 -0.94 -8.91
C VAL A 47 -4.57 0.59 -9.07
N GLU A 48 -3.38 1.18 -9.18
CA GLU A 48 -3.23 2.63 -9.39
C GLU A 48 -3.96 3.10 -10.65
N LYS A 49 -3.86 2.33 -11.74
CA LYS A 49 -4.55 2.65 -12.99
C LYS A 49 -6.07 2.54 -12.88
N GLU A 50 -6.58 1.58 -12.11
CA GLU A 50 -8.01 1.32 -11.99
C GLU A 50 -8.72 2.31 -11.05
N VAL A 51 -8.10 2.68 -9.92
CA VAL A 51 -8.74 3.54 -8.90
C VAL A 51 -7.99 4.81 -8.52
N GLY A 52 -6.69 4.90 -8.78
CA GLY A 52 -5.86 6.04 -8.38
C GLY A 52 -6.09 7.29 -9.25
N TYR A 53 -5.99 7.16 -10.58
CA TYR A 53 -5.90 8.34 -11.47
C TYR A 53 -7.09 9.31 -11.47
N ASN A 54 -8.27 8.90 -11.02
CA ASN A 54 -9.48 9.74 -11.06
C ASN A 54 -9.86 10.33 -9.70
N ASN A 55 -9.14 10.00 -8.62
CA ASN A 55 -9.46 10.44 -7.27
C ASN A 55 -8.19 10.55 -6.44
N SER A 56 -7.80 11.78 -6.10
CA SER A 56 -6.56 12.08 -5.36
C SER A 56 -6.49 11.38 -3.99
N TYR A 57 -7.63 11.18 -3.31
CA TYR A 57 -7.68 10.40 -2.08
C TYR A 57 -7.38 8.92 -2.30
N ASN A 58 -7.87 8.36 -3.41
CA ASN A 58 -7.64 6.96 -3.77
C ASN A 58 -6.20 6.75 -4.24
N GLU A 59 -5.65 7.69 -5.02
CA GLU A 59 -4.24 7.69 -5.42
C GLU A 59 -3.34 7.59 -4.19
N LEU A 60 -3.56 8.46 -3.20
CA LEU A 60 -2.82 8.43 -1.94
C LEU A 60 -3.02 7.11 -1.19
N MET A 61 -4.23 6.54 -1.21
CA MET A 61 -4.54 5.29 -0.51
C MET A 61 -3.86 4.10 -1.17
N VAL A 62 -3.82 4.05 -2.50
CA VAL A 62 -3.08 3.04 -3.25
C VAL A 62 -1.61 3.10 -2.88
N TRP A 63 -1.03 4.30 -2.84
CA TRP A 63 0.36 4.48 -2.41
C TRP A 63 0.59 4.02 -0.96
N THR A 64 -0.27 4.41 -0.03
CA THR A 64 -0.20 3.99 1.37
C THR A 64 -0.27 2.47 1.52
N MET A 65 -1.23 1.83 0.85
CA MET A 65 -1.38 0.38 0.87
C MET A 65 -0.15 -0.31 0.28
N TYR A 66 0.39 0.20 -0.83
CA TYR A 66 1.62 -0.32 -1.41
C TYR A 66 2.79 -0.29 -0.41
N GLN A 67 3.03 0.84 0.27
CA GLN A 67 4.10 0.94 1.27
C GLN A 67 3.98 -0.11 2.38
N ILE A 68 2.77 -0.26 2.93
CA ILE A 68 2.52 -1.21 4.03
C ILE A 68 2.61 -2.65 3.54
N PHE A 69 1.91 -2.98 2.44
CA PHE A 69 1.90 -4.33 1.91
C PHE A 69 3.29 -4.76 1.45
N HIS A 70 4.10 -3.85 0.91
CA HIS A 70 5.50 -4.10 0.54
C HIS A 70 6.37 -4.41 1.76
N HIS A 71 6.19 -3.66 2.85
CA HIS A 71 6.86 -3.98 4.11
C HIS A 71 6.47 -5.36 4.65
N HIS A 72 5.17 -5.68 4.65
CA HIS A 72 4.68 -7.00 5.06
C HIS A 72 5.19 -8.12 4.15
N ALA A 73 5.21 -7.92 2.84
CA ALA A 73 5.72 -8.88 1.88
C ALA A 73 7.20 -9.18 2.12
N LYS A 74 8.04 -8.16 2.38
CA LYS A 74 9.44 -8.35 2.78
C LYS A 74 9.55 -9.29 3.98
N THR A 75 8.84 -9.00 5.09
CA THR A 75 8.90 -9.81 6.30
C THR A 75 8.40 -11.24 6.07
N LEU A 76 7.28 -11.42 5.38
CA LEU A 76 6.73 -12.74 5.07
C LEU A 76 7.69 -13.56 4.19
N PHE A 77 8.36 -12.90 3.23
CA PHE A 77 9.32 -13.55 2.36
C PHE A 77 10.54 -14.06 3.13
N GLU A 78 11.03 -13.33 4.15
CA GLU A 78 12.07 -13.80 5.09
C GLU A 78 11.64 -15.08 5.82
N GLU A 79 10.34 -15.18 6.13
CA GLU A 79 9.71 -16.35 6.77
C GLU A 79 9.36 -17.48 5.79
N LYS A 80 9.69 -17.33 4.50
CA LYS A 80 9.35 -18.27 3.40
C LYS A 80 7.84 -18.39 3.16
N ILE A 81 7.11 -17.32 3.42
CA ILE A 81 5.71 -17.14 3.06
C ILE A 81 5.68 -16.20 1.85
N TYR A 82 5.00 -16.59 0.78
CA TYR A 82 5.11 -15.94 -0.54
C TYR A 82 3.83 -15.20 -0.97
N TYR A 83 2.90 -15.04 -0.04
CA TYR A 83 1.64 -14.37 -0.28
C TYR A 83 1.21 -13.58 0.96
N LEU A 84 0.39 -12.55 0.75
CA LEU A 84 -0.21 -11.72 1.80
C LEU A 84 -1.71 -11.62 1.54
N SER A 85 -2.53 -11.77 2.58
CA SER A 85 -3.95 -11.43 2.54
C SER A 85 -4.13 -9.95 2.92
N PRO A 86 -4.51 -9.04 1.99
CA PRO A 86 -4.64 -7.62 2.29
C PRO A 86 -5.65 -7.31 3.40
N GLN A 87 -6.70 -8.15 3.51
CA GLN A 87 -7.77 -8.01 4.50
C GLN A 87 -7.32 -8.37 5.92
N GLU A 88 -6.21 -9.08 6.07
CA GLU A 88 -5.63 -9.44 7.37
C GLU A 88 -4.66 -8.37 7.89
N VAL A 89 -4.29 -7.39 7.05
CA VAL A 89 -3.47 -6.26 7.46
C VAL A 89 -4.29 -5.32 8.34
N ASP A 90 -3.72 -4.94 9.47
CA ASP A 90 -4.38 -4.07 10.44
C ASP A 90 -4.74 -2.71 9.81
N MET A 91 -6.04 -2.47 9.71
CA MET A 91 -6.61 -1.26 9.14
C MET A 91 -6.13 0.01 9.88
N TRP A 92 -5.86 -0.07 11.18
CA TRP A 92 -5.35 1.06 11.94
C TRP A 92 -3.96 1.50 11.47
N LYS A 93 -3.09 0.55 11.13
CA LYS A 93 -1.76 0.87 10.56
C LYS A 93 -1.88 1.56 9.22
N ILE A 94 -2.86 1.15 8.41
CA ILE A 94 -3.15 1.79 7.12
C ILE A 94 -3.65 3.22 7.33
N GLU A 95 -4.53 3.46 8.29
CA GLU A 95 -4.97 4.83 8.62
C GLU A 95 -3.84 5.71 9.12
N GLU A 96 -2.99 5.21 10.02
CA GLU A 96 -1.85 5.97 10.52
C GLU A 96 -0.90 6.38 9.39
N GLN A 97 -0.52 5.44 8.53
CA GLN A 97 0.33 5.75 7.38
C GLN A 97 -0.37 6.65 6.37
N TYR A 98 -1.68 6.48 6.15
CA TYR A 98 -2.45 7.33 5.27
C TYR A 98 -2.45 8.78 5.78
N PHE A 99 -2.69 8.98 7.06
CA PHE A 99 -2.69 10.30 7.68
C PHE A 99 -1.30 10.95 7.64
N LEU A 100 -0.23 10.16 7.82
CA LEU A 100 1.15 10.64 7.66
C LEU A 100 1.39 11.14 6.23
N ASN A 101 1.04 10.34 5.22
CA ASN A 101 1.19 10.72 3.81
C ASN A 101 0.32 11.96 3.48
N LEU A 102 -0.91 12.01 3.97
CA LEU A 102 -1.86 13.12 3.76
C LEU A 102 -1.41 14.42 4.44
N SER A 103 -0.57 14.33 5.47
CA SER A 103 -0.03 15.49 6.17
C SER A 103 1.09 16.20 5.37
N GLU A 104 1.56 15.61 4.27
CA GLU A 104 2.55 16.25 3.42
C GLU A 104 1.98 17.49 2.72
N ALA A 105 2.87 18.46 2.44
CA ALA A 105 2.46 19.78 1.95
C ALA A 105 1.70 19.76 0.60
N ILE A 106 1.89 18.70 -0.20
CA ILE A 106 1.24 18.52 -1.50
C ILE A 106 -0.24 18.15 -1.36
N TRP A 107 -0.67 17.63 -0.21
CA TRP A 107 -2.04 17.15 0.05
C TRP A 107 -2.86 18.10 0.93
N LYS A 108 -2.42 19.35 1.11
CA LYS A 108 -3.08 20.34 2.00
C LYS A 108 -4.57 20.52 1.71
N LYS A 109 -5.00 20.39 0.46
CA LYS A 109 -6.40 20.54 0.06
C LYS A 109 -7.22 19.35 0.56
N GLU A 110 -6.75 18.14 0.26
CA GLU A 110 -7.38 16.89 0.66
C GLU A 110 -7.46 16.75 2.19
N LEU A 111 -6.40 17.15 2.89
CA LEU A 111 -6.33 17.17 4.35
C LEU A 111 -7.40 18.06 4.99
N ALA A 112 -7.73 19.20 4.37
CA ALA A 112 -8.72 20.13 4.91
C ALA A 112 -10.14 19.54 4.97
N ASP A 113 -10.44 18.60 4.07
CA ASP A 113 -11.74 17.96 3.91
C ASP A 113 -11.76 16.49 4.42
N TYR A 114 -10.68 16.05 5.07
CA TYR A 114 -10.50 14.68 5.58
C TYR A 114 -10.98 14.52 7.02
N GLU A 115 -11.71 13.44 7.28
CA GLU A 115 -12.23 13.08 8.60
C GLU A 115 -11.59 11.77 9.08
N ARG A 116 -10.92 11.85 10.24
CA ARG A 116 -10.39 10.68 10.97
C ARG A 116 -11.51 9.93 11.67
N ILE A 117 -11.28 8.64 11.93
CA ILE A 117 -12.18 7.78 12.71
C ILE A 117 -11.85 7.88 14.19
#